data_AF-A0A0S8GCB8-F1
#
_entry.id   AF-A0A0S8GCB8-F1
#
_cell.length_a   1.000
_cell.length_b   1.000
_cell.length_c   1.000
_cell.angle_alpha   90.00
_cell.angle_beta   90.00
_cell.angle_gamma   90.00
#
_symmetry.space_group_name_H-M   'P 1'
#
loop_
_entity.id
_entity.type
_entity.pdbx_description
1 polymer ?
#
loop_
_entity_poly.entity_id
_entity_poly.type
_entity_poly.pdbx_seq_one_letter_code
_entity_poly.pdbx_strand_id
1 'polypeptide(L)'
;CARVLGLDSRPGKALAFQLAVALELTRIIGTLGANTARRARLIPREILARAALQPHDWKGPGTSPALRALLEQLATQAHTRYQRAPEGLSSADCSLARPLLIHAAIERARLAQIAADGFMVLREQTRLPPLRMLAIAARVRFLRAQSPA
;
A
#
# COMPACT_ATOMS: atom_id res chain seq x y z
N CYS A 1 12.58 -8.98 -0.40
CA CYS A 1 12.25 -8.43 -1.74
C CYS A 1 13.48 -8.02 -2.55
N ALA A 2 14.38 -7.14 -2.04
CA ALA A 2 15.55 -6.68 -2.79
C ALA A 2 16.40 -7.81 -3.40
N ARG A 3 16.82 -8.79 -2.58
CA ARG A 3 17.62 -9.95 -3.02
C ARG A 3 16.92 -10.83 -4.05
N VAL A 4 15.59 -10.98 -3.95
CA VAL A 4 14.80 -11.77 -4.92
C VAL A 4 14.71 -11.09 -6.28
N LEU A 5 14.75 -9.75 -6.30
CA LEU A 5 14.73 -8.94 -7.52
C LEU A 5 16.15 -8.64 -8.05
N GLY A 6 17.21 -9.10 -7.38
CA GLY A 6 18.59 -8.76 -7.74
C GLY A 6 18.98 -7.30 -7.50
N LEU A 7 18.24 -6.57 -6.66
CA LEU A 7 18.53 -5.18 -6.30
C LEU A 7 19.62 -5.13 -5.22
N ASP A 8 20.88 -5.20 -5.63
CA ASP A 8 22.02 -5.21 -4.71
C ASP A 8 22.65 -3.85 -4.43
N SER A 9 22.36 -2.86 -5.27
CA SER A 9 22.78 -1.48 -5.06
C SER A 9 22.15 -0.90 -3.78
N ARG A 10 22.86 0.01 -3.11
CA ARG A 10 22.30 0.78 -1.98
C ARG A 10 20.96 1.46 -2.33
N PRO A 11 20.81 2.19 -3.45
CA PRO A 11 19.54 2.80 -3.82
C PRO A 11 18.45 1.77 -4.16
N GLY A 12 18.80 0.65 -4.81
CA GLY A 12 17.85 -0.44 -5.10
C GLY A 12 17.32 -1.12 -3.84
N LYS A 13 18.18 -1.36 -2.84
CA LYS A 13 17.79 -1.87 -1.51
C LYS A 13 16.87 -0.88 -0.78
N ALA A 14 17.20 0.41 -0.83
CA ALA A 14 16.38 1.46 -0.24
C ALA A 14 14.99 1.52 -0.89
N LEU A 15 14.91 1.46 -2.22
CA LEU A 15 13.64 1.41 -2.96
C LEU A 15 12.78 0.23 -2.48
N ALA A 16 13.38 -0.97 -2.50
CA ALA A 16 12.69 -2.18 -2.13
C ALA A 16 12.17 -2.13 -0.68
N PHE A 17 12.93 -1.52 0.24
CA PHE A 17 12.51 -1.33 1.61
C PHE A 17 11.32 -0.35 1.73
N GLN A 18 11.39 0.82 1.09
CA GLN A 18 10.29 1.80 1.14
C GLN A 18 8.99 1.21 0.58
N LEU A 19 9.08 0.53 -0.57
CA LEU A 19 7.92 -0.12 -1.20
C LEU A 19 7.39 -1.28 -0.36
N ALA A 20 8.25 -2.10 0.25
CA ALA A 20 7.80 -3.18 1.12
C ALA A 20 6.99 -2.66 2.32
N VAL A 21 7.44 -1.58 2.96
CA VAL A 21 6.70 -0.95 4.06
C VAL A 21 5.37 -0.37 3.58
N ALA A 22 5.35 0.31 2.43
CA ALA A 22 4.12 0.89 1.88
C ALA A 22 3.06 -0.18 1.55
N LEU A 23 3.49 -1.28 0.93
CA LEU A 23 2.65 -2.43 0.61
C LEU A 23 2.09 -3.09 1.87
N GLU A 24 2.91 -3.24 2.91
CA GLU A 24 2.48 -3.84 4.17
C GLU A 24 1.42 -2.97 4.89
N LEU A 25 1.62 -1.65 4.93
CA LEU A 25 0.62 -0.72 5.45
C LEU A 25 -0.70 -0.80 4.66
N THR A 26 -0.60 -0.86 3.32
CA THR A 26 -1.77 -1.00 2.45
C THR A 26 -2.51 -2.31 2.70
N ARG A 27 -1.78 -3.41 2.91
CA ARG A 27 -2.34 -4.70 3.27
C ARG A 27 -3.07 -4.64 4.61
N ILE A 28 -2.49 -4.02 5.64
CA ILE A 28 -3.14 -3.85 6.95
C ILE A 28 -4.47 -3.09 6.80
N ILE A 29 -4.46 -1.97 6.08
CA ILE A 29 -5.66 -1.15 5.79
C ILE A 29 -6.75 -1.99 5.09
N GLY A 30 -6.40 -2.72 4.02
CA GLY A 30 -7.36 -3.58 3.31
C GLY A 30 -7.85 -4.78 4.13
N THR A 31 -7.04 -5.26 5.07
CA THR A 31 -7.37 -6.39 5.95
C THR A 31 -8.36 -5.99 7.05
N LEU A 32 -8.23 -4.76 7.56
CA LEU A 32 -9.17 -4.15 8.51
C LEU A 32 -10.60 -4.07 7.99
N GLY A 33 -10.75 -4.01 6.66
CA GLY A 33 -12.07 -4.01 6.05
C GLY A 33 -12.76 -5.36 5.91
N ALA A 34 -12.03 -6.39 5.51
CA ALA A 34 -12.66 -7.59 4.96
C ALA A 34 -13.22 -8.61 5.99
N ASN A 35 -13.67 -8.16 7.18
CA ASN A 35 -14.03 -8.90 8.41
C ASN A 35 -13.00 -8.71 9.54
N THR A 36 -13.26 -7.69 10.37
CA THR A 36 -12.54 -7.41 11.62
C THR A 36 -12.47 -8.63 12.55
N ALA A 37 -13.54 -9.41 12.69
CA ALA A 37 -13.58 -10.54 13.63
C ALA A 37 -12.64 -11.71 13.28
N ARG A 38 -12.44 -12.04 12.00
CA ARG A 38 -11.54 -13.15 11.60
C ARG A 38 -10.09 -12.72 11.39
N ARG A 39 -9.86 -11.44 11.06
CA ARG A 39 -8.53 -10.95 10.63
C ARG A 39 -7.84 -9.96 11.58
N ALA A 40 -8.46 -9.60 12.71
CA ALA A 40 -7.79 -8.80 13.75
C ALA A 40 -6.45 -9.39 14.22
N ARG A 41 -6.25 -10.71 14.08
CA ARG A 41 -4.98 -11.40 14.40
C ARG A 41 -3.81 -11.02 13.49
N LEU A 42 -4.07 -10.42 12.33
CA LEU A 42 -3.06 -10.01 11.36
C LEU A 42 -2.57 -8.58 11.60
N ILE A 43 -3.08 -7.90 12.62
CA ILE A 43 -2.75 -6.51 12.94
C ILE A 43 -1.76 -6.50 14.09
N PRO A 44 -0.62 -5.80 13.94
CA PRO A 44 0.34 -5.64 15.03
C PRO A 44 -0.33 -5.07 16.29
N ARG A 45 -0.06 -5.67 17.44
CA ARG A 45 -0.68 -5.29 18.72
C ARG A 45 -0.36 -3.84 19.10
N GLU A 46 0.78 -3.34 18.65
CA GLU A 46 1.26 -1.98 18.90
C GLU A 46 0.39 -0.95 18.17
N ILE A 47 -0.12 -1.29 16.99
CA ILE A 47 -1.04 -0.43 16.23
C ILE A 47 -2.40 -0.39 16.93
N LEU A 48 -2.88 -1.53 17.42
CA LEU A 48 -4.12 -1.63 18.20
C LEU A 48 -4.03 -0.82 19.51
N ALA A 49 -2.91 -0.95 20.22
CA ALA A 49 -2.66 -0.25 21.47
C ALA A 49 -2.59 1.28 21.28
N ARG A 50 -1.91 1.75 20.24
CA ARG A 50 -1.79 3.20 19.94
C ARG A 50 -3.11 3.85 19.54
N ALA A 51 -4.01 3.08 18.95
CA ALA A 51 -5.27 3.60 18.47
C ALA A 51 -6.35 3.72 19.56
N ALA A 52 -6.05 3.24 20.79
CA ALA A 52 -6.98 3.20 21.93
C ALA A 52 -8.37 2.62 21.59
N LEU A 53 -8.43 1.74 20.57
CA LEU A 53 -9.68 1.24 20.03
C LEU A 53 -10.32 0.29 21.03
N GLN A 54 -11.58 0.56 21.34
CA GLN A 54 -12.37 -0.29 22.21
C GLN A 54 -12.94 -1.47 21.40
N PRO A 55 -13.25 -2.61 22.03
CA PRO A 55 -13.81 -3.77 21.33
C PRO A 55 -15.11 -3.48 20.55
N HIS A 56 -15.85 -2.43 20.90
CA HIS A 56 -17.05 -2.00 20.19
C HIS A 56 -16.77 -1.25 18.88
N ASP A 57 -15.58 -0.62 18.74
CA ASP A 57 -15.14 0.05 17.51
C ASP A 57 -14.98 -0.92 16.32
N TRP A 58 -14.92 -2.22 16.63
CA TRP A 58 -14.69 -3.31 15.68
C TRP A 58 -15.94 -4.12 15.36
N LYS A 59 -17.00 -3.95 16.16
CA LYS A 59 -18.19 -4.82 16.20
C LYS A 59 -19.43 -4.23 15.50
N GLY A 60 -19.31 -3.08 14.84
CA GLY A 60 -20.42 -2.42 14.13
C GLY A 60 -20.33 -2.53 12.60
N PRO A 61 -21.44 -2.31 11.86
CA PRO A 61 -21.48 -2.30 10.39
C PRO A 61 -20.83 -1.06 9.75
N GLY A 62 -20.12 -0.24 10.53
CA GLY A 62 -19.53 1.02 10.12
C GLY A 62 -18.18 1.28 10.80
N THR A 63 -17.36 2.08 10.14
CA THR A 63 -16.04 2.48 10.62
C THR A 63 -16.21 3.52 11.72
N SER A 64 -15.77 3.22 12.94
CA SER A 64 -15.82 4.22 14.03
C SER A 64 -14.90 5.40 13.73
N PRO A 65 -15.15 6.60 14.29
CA PRO A 65 -14.31 7.77 14.08
C PRO A 65 -12.84 7.53 14.46
N ALA A 66 -12.59 6.78 15.55
CA ALA A 66 -11.25 6.41 15.99
C ALA A 66 -10.56 5.46 15.01
N LEU A 67 -11.29 4.47 14.50
CA LEU A 67 -10.77 3.55 13.48
C LEU A 67 -10.46 4.28 12.18
N ARG A 68 -11.33 5.21 11.77
CA ARG A 68 -11.09 6.04 10.58
C ARG A 68 -9.84 6.89 10.72
N ALA A 69 -9.65 7.56 11.86
CA ALA A 69 -8.45 8.37 12.12
C ALA A 69 -7.17 7.52 12.05
N LEU A 70 -7.18 6.30 12.61
CA LEU A 70 -6.06 5.37 12.48
C LEU A 70 -5.78 5.02 11.01
N LEU A 71 -6.82 4.67 10.26
CA LEU A 71 -6.69 4.29 8.85
C LEU A 71 -6.16 5.44 7.99
N GLU A 72 -6.57 6.68 8.26
CA GLU A 72 -6.07 7.89 7.61
C GLU A 72 -4.58 8.12 7.90
N GLN A 73 -4.14 7.92 9.14
CA GLN A 73 -2.73 8.01 9.51
C GLN A 73 -1.88 6.95 8.78
N LEU A 74 -2.34 5.70 8.77
CA LEU A 74 -1.65 4.61 8.08
C LEU A 74 -1.61 4.85 6.55
N ALA A 75 -2.70 5.35 5.98
CA ALA A 75 -2.78 5.67 4.56
C ALA A 75 -1.82 6.80 4.18
N THR A 76 -1.71 7.82 5.02
CA THR A 76 -0.76 8.93 4.86
C THR A 76 0.68 8.41 4.90
N GLN A 77 1.00 7.57 5.88
CA GLN A 77 2.33 6.94 5.97
C GLN A 77 2.64 6.10 4.73
N ALA A 78 1.70 5.28 4.25
CA ALA A 78 1.88 4.49 3.04
C ALA A 78 2.12 5.38 1.81
N HIS A 79 1.36 6.47 1.66
CA HIS A 79 1.53 7.42 0.56
C HIS A 79 2.92 8.07 0.55
N THR A 80 3.39 8.56 1.70
CA THR A 80 4.74 9.11 1.83
C THR A 80 5.81 8.09 1.42
N ARG A 81 5.61 6.82 1.75
CA ARG A 81 6.55 5.73 1.39
C ARG A 81 6.50 5.39 -0.10
N TYR A 82 5.33 5.40 -0.73
CA TYR A 82 5.20 5.24 -2.19
C TYR A 82 5.84 6.38 -2.99
N GLN A 83 5.87 7.59 -2.44
CA GLN A 83 6.45 8.77 -3.09
C GLN A 83 7.97 8.89 -2.91
N ARG A 84 8.54 8.22 -1.90
CA ARG A 84 9.99 8.20 -1.67
C ARG A 84 10.68 7.36 -2.76
N ALA A 85 11.10 8.04 -3.82
CA ALA A 85 12.07 7.50 -4.76
C ALA A 85 13.49 7.69 -4.19
N PRO A 86 14.33 6.64 -4.13
CA PRO A 86 15.74 6.81 -3.81
C PRO A 86 16.46 7.49 -4.99
N GLU A 87 17.31 8.44 -4.65
CA GLU A 87 18.24 9.08 -5.59
C GLU A 87 19.30 8.07 -6.07
N GLY A 88 19.81 8.26 -7.29
CA GLY A 88 20.92 7.46 -7.82
C GLY A 88 20.56 6.03 -8.27
N LEU A 89 19.29 5.74 -8.56
CA LEU A 89 18.87 4.43 -9.06
C LEU A 89 19.40 4.20 -10.49
N SER A 90 20.17 3.13 -10.70
CA SER A 90 20.69 2.79 -12.03
C SER A 90 19.58 2.35 -12.99
N SER A 91 19.84 2.39 -14.30
CA SER A 91 18.92 1.89 -15.33
C SER A 91 18.65 0.37 -15.18
N ALA A 92 19.66 -0.40 -14.76
CA ALA A 92 19.55 -1.82 -14.47
C ALA A 92 18.60 -2.07 -13.28
N ASP A 93 18.80 -1.35 -12.17
CA ASP A 93 17.91 -1.43 -11.01
C ASP A 93 16.48 -1.00 -11.35
N CYS A 94 16.33 0.01 -12.21
CA CYS A 94 15.01 0.43 -12.70
C CYS A 94 14.30 -0.71 -13.43
N SER A 95 15.02 -1.46 -14.27
CA SER A 95 14.49 -2.60 -15.02
C SER A 95 14.10 -3.75 -14.10
N LEU A 96 14.96 -4.12 -13.16
CA LEU A 96 14.73 -5.17 -12.17
C LEU A 96 13.58 -4.82 -11.22
N ALA A 97 13.44 -3.56 -10.84
CA ALA A 97 12.38 -3.09 -9.96
C ALA A 97 11.01 -2.96 -10.66
N ARG A 98 10.92 -3.08 -11.99
CA ARG A 98 9.65 -2.88 -12.75
C ARG A 98 8.47 -3.67 -12.18
N PRO A 99 8.58 -4.99 -11.90
CA PRO A 99 7.44 -5.74 -11.36
C PRO A 99 6.98 -5.20 -10.02
N LEU A 100 7.94 -4.81 -9.15
CA LEU A 100 7.65 -4.23 -7.84
C LEU A 100 6.98 -2.86 -7.95
N LEU A 101 7.39 -2.05 -8.93
CA LEU A 101 6.83 -0.71 -9.18
C LEU A 101 5.41 -0.78 -9.74
N ILE A 102 5.14 -1.74 -10.64
CA ILE A 102 3.78 -1.99 -11.14
C ILE A 102 2.87 -2.41 -10.00
N HIS A 103 3.30 -3.37 -9.17
CA HIS A 103 2.54 -3.80 -8.00
C HIS A 103 2.28 -2.63 -7.04
N ALA A 104 3.30 -1.84 -6.72
CA ALA A 104 3.17 -0.64 -5.88
C ALA A 104 2.17 0.37 -6.46
N ALA A 105 2.15 0.59 -7.77
CA ALA A 105 1.21 1.49 -8.41
C ALA A 105 -0.24 0.99 -8.33
N ILE A 106 -0.46 -0.33 -8.50
CA ILE A 106 -1.77 -0.96 -8.37
C ILE A 106 -2.28 -0.81 -6.93
N GLU A 107 -1.45 -1.17 -5.94
CA GLU A 107 -1.84 -1.06 -4.51
C GLU A 107 -2.03 0.39 -4.06
N ARG A 108 -1.25 1.34 -4.59
CA ARG A 108 -1.48 2.76 -4.35
C ARG A 108 -2.83 3.23 -4.89
N ALA A 109 -3.21 2.80 -6.10
CA ALA A 109 -4.52 3.13 -6.66
C ALA A 109 -5.66 2.49 -5.85
N ARG A 110 -5.43 1.28 -5.32
CA ARG A 110 -6.39 0.60 -4.45
C ARG A 110 -6.60 1.37 -3.16
N LEU A 111 -5.51 1.81 -2.54
CA LEU A 111 -5.54 2.62 -1.33
C LEU A 111 -6.25 3.95 -1.55
N ALA A 112 -6.05 4.59 -2.71
CA ALA A 112 -6.75 5.81 -3.07
C ALA A 112 -8.28 5.59 -3.20
N GLN A 113 -8.71 4.46 -3.77
CA GLN A 113 -10.13 4.10 -3.81
C GLN A 113 -10.69 3.86 -2.40
N ILE A 114 -9.97 3.13 -1.54
CA ILE A 114 -10.36 2.91 -0.14
C ILE A 114 -10.54 4.24 0.61
N ALA A 115 -9.64 5.20 0.38
CA ALA A 115 -9.71 6.52 1.00
C ALA A 115 -10.89 7.35 0.46
N ALA A 116 -11.14 7.30 -0.86
CA ALA A 116 -12.27 7.97 -1.51
C ALA A 116 -13.62 7.43 -1.02
N ASP A 117 -13.68 6.12 -0.76
CA ASP A 117 -14.86 5.45 -0.20
C ASP A 117 -14.97 5.66 1.32
N GLY A 118 -14.27 6.65 1.89
CA GLY A 118 -14.36 7.03 3.30
C GLY A 118 -13.89 5.97 4.28
N PHE A 119 -13.01 5.07 3.84
CA PHE A 119 -12.61 3.87 4.59
C PHE A 119 -13.82 3.02 5.01
N MET A 120 -14.84 2.89 4.14
CA MET A 120 -15.91 1.89 4.28
C MET A 120 -15.41 0.46 4.01
N VAL A 121 -14.19 0.17 4.46
CA VAL A 121 -13.47 -1.08 4.23
C VAL A 121 -14.28 -2.26 4.80
N LEU A 122 -15.12 -2.02 5.83
CA LEU A 122 -16.00 -2.98 6.49
C LEU A 122 -17.17 -3.51 5.65
N ARG A 123 -17.58 -2.82 4.57
CA ARG A 123 -18.76 -3.21 3.78
C ARG A 123 -18.44 -4.06 2.55
N GLU A 124 -17.40 -3.73 1.80
CA GLU A 124 -17.05 -4.45 0.57
C GLU A 124 -15.54 -4.54 0.38
N GLN A 125 -15.07 -5.67 -0.18
CA GLN A 125 -13.73 -5.72 -0.73
C GLN A 125 -13.65 -4.73 -1.90
N THR A 126 -13.02 -3.58 -1.70
CA THR A 126 -12.60 -2.69 -2.78
C THR A 126 -11.59 -3.44 -3.64
N ARG A 127 -12.12 -4.07 -4.69
CA ARG A 127 -11.36 -4.67 -5.78
C ARG A 127 -11.25 -3.62 -6.87
N LEU A 128 -10.02 -3.38 -7.34
CA LEU A 128 -9.86 -2.60 -8.57
C LEU A 128 -10.48 -3.38 -9.73
N PRO A 129 -11.29 -2.75 -10.59
CA PRO A 129 -11.74 -3.39 -11.80
C PRO A 129 -10.52 -3.72 -12.67
N PRO A 130 -10.50 -4.89 -13.32
CA PRO A 130 -9.32 -5.41 -14.03
C PRO A 130 -8.82 -4.44 -15.13
N LEU A 131 -9.73 -3.67 -15.75
CA LEU A 131 -9.38 -2.64 -16.72
C LEU A 131 -8.55 -1.49 -16.13
N ARG A 132 -8.87 -1.03 -14.91
CA ARG A 132 -8.06 0.00 -14.23
C ARG A 132 -6.69 -0.54 -13.87
N MET A 133 -6.61 -1.79 -13.42
CA MET A 133 -5.33 -2.45 -13.10
C MET A 133 -4.43 -2.51 -14.34
N LEU A 134 -5.01 -2.88 -15.49
CA LEU A 134 -4.30 -2.95 -16.77
C LEU A 134 -3.85 -1.57 -17.27
N ALA A 135 -4.70 -0.54 -17.12
CA ALA A 135 -4.34 0.85 -17.44
C ALA A 135 -3.18 1.37 -16.57
N ILE A 136 -3.16 1.05 -15.27
CA ILE A 136 -2.08 1.44 -14.35
C ILE A 136 -0.78 0.73 -14.73
N ALA A 137 -0.84 -0.58 -14.98
CA ALA A 137 0.33 -1.35 -15.40
C ALA A 137 0.93 -0.81 -16.71
N ALA A 138 0.08 -0.50 -17.70
CA ALA A 138 0.50 0.14 -18.94
C ALA A 138 1.14 1.51 -18.67
N ARG A 139 0.50 2.37 -17.87
CA ARG A 139 1.02 3.72 -17.56
C ARG A 139 2.40 3.68 -16.90
N VAL A 140 2.65 2.77 -15.95
CA VAL A 140 3.98 2.62 -15.32
C VAL A 140 5.02 2.14 -16.33
N ARG A 141 4.63 1.23 -17.23
CA ARG A 141 5.51 0.73 -18.30
C ARG A 141 5.86 1.82 -19.31
N PHE A 142 4.93 2.72 -19.65
CA PHE A 142 5.15 3.81 -20.60
C PHE A 142 5.79 5.07 -19.99
N LEU A 143 5.47 5.46 -18.75
CA LEU A 143 6.04 6.65 -18.10
C LEU A 143 7.56 6.54 -17.88
N ARG A 144 8.08 5.34 -17.63
CA ARG A 144 9.53 5.11 -17.49
C ARG A 144 10.24 4.78 -18.81
N ALA A 145 9.51 4.64 -19.91
CA ALA A 145 10.09 4.59 -21.25
C ALA A 145 10.45 6.00 -21.77
N GLN A 146 10.00 7.06 -21.08
CA GLN A 146 10.24 8.47 -21.43
C GLN A 146 11.30 9.16 -20.55
N SER A 147 12.18 8.43 -19.86
CA SER A 147 13.46 9.00 -19.41
C SER A 147 14.52 8.68 -20.48
N PRO A 148 14.72 9.55 -21.49
CA PRO A 148 15.92 9.48 -22.30
C PRO A 148 17.13 9.83 -21.42
N ALA A 149 18.21 9.11 -21.73
CA ALA A 149 19.63 9.32 -21.41
C ALA A 149 20.01 10.44 -20.42
#